data_AF-A0A150FYZ1-F1
#
_entry.id   AF-A0A150FYZ1-F1
#
_cell.length_a   1.000
_cell.length_b   1.000
_cell.length_c   1.000
_cell.angle_alpha   90.00
_cell.angle_beta   90.00
_cell.angle_gamma   90.00
#
_symmetry.space_group_name_H-M   'P 1'
#
loop_
_entity.id
_entity.type
_entity.pdbx_description
1 polymer ?
#
loop_
_entity_poly.entity_id
_entity_poly.type
_entity_poly.pdbx_seq_one_letter_code
_entity_poly.pdbx_strand_id
1 'polypeptide(L)'
;MFSCSYADIGIGSDPVARYYTQILACTNAVRVNPDVLSDASCFASVQAELRNPPRLALTSNAFLASAAATHNALMVSTRTMSHQ
;
A
#
# COMPACT_ATOMS: atom_id res chain seq x y z
N MET A 1 -3.15 8.07 15.69
CA MET A 1 -2.80 8.81 14.45
C MET A 1 -2.08 7.81 13.55
N PHE A 2 -2.79 7.24 12.58
CA PHE A 2 -2.28 6.18 11.71
C PHE A 2 -1.24 6.79 10.77
N SER A 3 0.05 6.66 11.07
CA SER A 3 1.10 7.16 10.20
C SER A 3 1.29 6.20 9.02
N CYS A 4 0.44 6.35 8.01
CA CYS A 4 0.84 6.04 6.63
C CYS A 4 1.75 7.15 6.10
N SER A 5 2.69 7.60 6.95
CA SER A 5 3.70 8.58 6.62
C SER A 5 4.58 7.96 5.53
N TYR A 6 4.88 8.73 4.49
CA TYR A 6 5.86 8.32 3.48
C TYR A 6 7.22 7.95 4.10
N ALA A 7 7.53 8.46 5.30
CA ALA A 7 8.73 8.08 6.06
C ALA A 7 8.65 6.65 6.64
N ASP A 8 7.46 6.16 6.96
CA ASP A 8 7.22 4.80 7.46
C ASP A 8 7.11 3.75 6.34
N ILE A 9 7.04 4.17 5.07
CA ILE A 9 7.14 3.28 3.91
C ILE A 9 8.60 2.81 3.70
N GLY A 10 9.55 3.37 4.48
CA GLY A 10 10.89 2.82 4.66
C GLY A 10 11.62 2.52 3.35
N ILE A 11 11.43 3.35 2.33
CA ILE A 11 12.21 3.25 1.09
C ILE A 11 13.64 3.69 1.44
N GLY A 12 14.46 2.82 2.06
CA GLY A 12 15.88 3.14 2.23
C GLY A 12 16.77 2.34 3.17
N SER A 13 16.33 1.56 4.17
CA SER A 13 17.32 1.14 5.19
C SER A 13 17.13 -0.16 5.98
N ASP A 14 16.01 -0.88 5.88
CA ASP A 14 15.86 -2.14 6.63
C ASP A 14 15.80 -3.36 5.67
N PRO A 15 16.82 -4.26 5.68
CA PRO A 15 16.84 -5.47 4.86
C PRO A 15 15.92 -6.59 5.38
N VAL A 16 15.32 -6.43 6.57
CA VAL A 16 14.36 -7.36 7.19
C VAL A 16 12.92 -6.81 7.13
N ALA A 17 12.76 -5.50 6.91
CA ALA A 17 11.45 -4.87 6.81
C ALA A 17 10.64 -5.46 5.66
N ARG A 18 9.53 -6.11 6.03
CA ARG A 18 8.53 -6.60 5.10
C ARG A 18 7.67 -5.41 4.65
N TYR A 19 8.19 -4.53 3.80
CA TYR A 19 7.47 -3.33 3.34
C TYR A 19 6.06 -3.63 2.82
N TYR A 20 5.85 -4.83 2.26
CA TYR A 20 4.52 -5.28 1.84
C TYR A 20 3.49 -5.36 2.99
N THR A 21 3.89 -5.65 4.24
CA THR A 21 2.98 -5.67 5.39
C THR A 21 2.54 -4.27 5.78
N GLN A 22 3.43 -3.28 5.68
CA GLN A 22 3.10 -1.87 5.90
C GLN A 22 2.17 -1.34 4.80
N ILE A 23 2.47 -1.65 3.53
CA ILE A 23 1.62 -1.32 2.39
C ILE A 23 0.22 -1.93 2.57
N LEU A 24 0.15 -3.20 2.97
CA LEU A 24 -1.12 -3.88 3.24
C LEU A 24 -1.89 -3.23 4.41
N ALA A 25 -1.21 -2.88 5.50
CA ALA A 25 -1.81 -2.21 6.64
C ALA A 25 -2.40 -0.85 6.25
N CYS A 26 -1.66 -0.02 5.51
CA CYS A 26 -2.14 1.27 5.02
C CYS A 26 -3.29 1.13 4.03
N THR A 27 -3.19 0.17 3.10
CA THR A 27 -4.28 -0.15 2.18
C THR A 27 -5.54 -0.55 2.95
N ASN A 28 -5.41 -1.38 3.98
CA ASN A 28 -6.53 -1.82 4.79
C ASN A 28 -7.14 -0.70 5.64
N ALA A 29 -6.33 0.23 6.15
CA ALA A 29 -6.82 1.40 6.87
C ALA A 29 -7.78 2.22 5.98
N VAL A 30 -7.38 2.50 4.73
CA VAL A 30 -8.22 3.24 3.76
C VAL A 30 -9.45 2.43 3.33
N ARG A 31 -9.31 1.11 3.15
CA ARG A 31 -10.44 0.24 2.77
C ARG A 31 -11.52 0.19 3.85
N VAL A 32 -11.11 0.09 5.11
CA VAL A 32 -12.03 0.01 6.27
C VAL A 32 -12.58 1.39 6.61
N ASN A 33 -11.74 2.43 6.59
CA ASN A 33 -12.13 3.79 6.89
C ASN A 33 -11.40 4.77 5.95
N PRO A 34 -12.01 5.17 4.82
CA PRO A 34 -11.38 6.10 3.88
C PRO A 34 -11.14 7.50 4.49
N ASP A 35 -11.82 7.85 5.58
CA ASP A 35 -11.65 9.14 6.26
C ASP A 35 -10.28 9.27 6.95
N VAL A 36 -9.51 8.18 7.07
CA VAL A 36 -8.10 8.25 7.51
C VAL A 36 -7.25 9.17 6.62
N LEU A 37 -7.72 9.50 5.41
CA LEU A 37 -7.07 10.42 4.49
C LEU A 37 -7.51 11.89 4.65
N SER A 38 -8.44 12.21 5.56
CA SER A 38 -9.00 13.56 5.72
C SER A 38 -7.97 14.63 6.06
N ASP A 39 -6.89 14.23 6.73
CA ASP A 39 -5.84 15.14 7.21
C ASP A 39 -4.84 15.51 6.08
N ALA A 40 -4.90 14.83 4.94
CA ALA A 40 -4.09 15.16 3.78
C ALA A 40 -4.81 16.23 2.95
N SER A 41 -4.17 17.39 2.77
CA SER A 41 -4.75 18.57 2.10
C SER A 41 -5.24 18.31 0.67
N CYS A 42 -4.66 17.34 -0.04
CA CYS A 42 -5.11 16.92 -1.37
C CYS A 42 -6.39 16.05 -1.36
N PHE A 43 -6.79 15.52 -0.20
CA PHE A 43 -7.89 14.57 -0.04
C PHE A 43 -9.07 15.13 0.76
N ALA A 44 -8.99 16.38 1.22
CA ALA A 44 -10.08 17.06 1.93
C ALA A 44 -11.37 17.18 1.10
N SER A 45 -11.27 17.21 -0.24
CA SER A 45 -12.40 17.21 -1.18
C SER A 45 -12.80 15.81 -1.65
N VAL A 46 -12.02 14.78 -1.28
CA VAL A 46 -12.33 13.39 -1.60
C VAL A 46 -13.24 12.87 -0.50
N GLN A 47 -14.48 13.38 -0.45
CA GLN A 47 -15.60 12.62 0.12
C GLN A 47 -15.76 11.37 -0.74
N ALA A 48 -14.92 10.38 -0.48
CA ALA A 48 -14.73 9.27 -1.37
C ALA A 48 -16.03 8.45 -1.44
N GLU A 49 -16.53 8.23 -2.65
CA GLU A 49 -17.53 7.20 -2.97
C GLU A 49 -17.09 5.80 -2.50
N LEU A 50 -15.84 5.64 -2.03
CA LEU A 50 -15.26 4.44 -1.44
C LEU A 50 -15.96 3.96 -0.16
N ARG A 51 -16.80 4.77 0.48
CA ARG A 51 -17.52 4.38 1.71
C ARG A 51 -18.58 3.32 1.47
N ASN A 52 -19.19 3.28 0.28
CA ASN A 52 -20.31 2.38 0.01
C ASN A 52 -20.18 1.72 -1.38
N PRO A 53 -20.16 0.37 -1.46
CA PRO A 53 -20.21 -0.59 -0.35
C PRO A 53 -18.93 -0.62 0.51
N PRO A 54 -19.03 -1.02 1.79
CA PRO A 54 -17.87 -1.21 2.65
C PRO A 54 -16.83 -2.15 2.02
N ARG A 55 -15.56 -1.74 1.99
CA ARG A 55 -14.47 -2.58 1.46
C ARG A 55 -13.76 -3.29 2.61
N LEU A 56 -13.96 -4.60 2.72
CA LEU A 56 -13.30 -5.40 3.76
C LEU A 56 -11.77 -5.38 3.61
N ALA A 57 -11.07 -5.52 4.73
CA ALA A 57 -9.63 -5.65 4.76
C ALA A 57 -9.15 -6.85 3.92
N LEU A 58 -8.05 -6.64 3.21
CA LEU A 58 -7.34 -7.68 2.48
C LEU A 58 -6.49 -8.51 3.44
N THR A 59 -6.31 -9.78 3.13
CA THR A 59 -5.42 -10.70 3.85
C THR A 59 -4.12 -10.90 3.09
N SER A 60 -3.04 -11.17 3.82
CA SER A 60 -1.77 -11.52 3.19
C SER A 60 -1.83 -12.92 2.58
N ASN A 61 -1.29 -13.08 1.38
CA ASN A 61 -1.13 -14.36 0.72
C ASN A 61 0.32 -14.53 0.28
N ALA A 62 0.97 -15.62 0.71
CA ALA A 62 2.39 -15.84 0.46
C ALA A 62 2.74 -16.00 -1.02
N PHE A 63 1.86 -16.62 -1.82
CA PHE A 63 2.08 -16.77 -3.26
C PHE A 63 2.00 -15.43 -3.98
N LEU A 64 1.03 -14.58 -3.63
CA LEU A 64 0.93 -13.24 -4.20
C LEU A 64 2.13 -12.35 -3.82
N ALA A 65 2.62 -12.45 -2.58
CA ALA A 65 3.82 -11.74 -2.16
C ALA A 65 5.06 -12.21 -2.93
N SER A 66 5.21 -13.52 -3.16
CA SER A 66 6.31 -14.08 -3.94
C SER A 66 6.25 -13.66 -5.42
N ALA A 67 5.06 -13.65 -6.02
CA ALA A 67 4.87 -13.22 -7.40
C ALA A 67 5.22 -11.73 -7.56
N ALA A 68 4.75 -10.88 -6.65
CA ALA A 68 5.07 -9.45 -6.64
C ALA A 68 6.58 -9.20 -6.48
N ALA A 69 7.25 -9.95 -5.58
CA ALA A 69 8.70 -9.84 -5.40
C ALA A 69 9.47 -10.24 -6.66
N THR A 70 9.04 -11.31 -7.34
CA THR A 70 9.65 -11.79 -8.59
C THR A 70 9.48 -10.78 -9.71
N HIS A 71 8.29 -10.23 -9.87
CA HIS A 71 8.01 -9.20 -10.88
C HIS A 71 8.82 -7.92 -10.62
N ASN A 72 8.92 -7.47 -9.37
CA ASN A 72 9.75 -6.31 -9.01
C ASN A 72 11.23 -6.56 -9.29
N ALA A 73 11.75 -7.74 -8.96
CA ALA A 73 13.12 -8.11 -9.26
C ALA A 73 13.40 -8.10 -10.77
N LEU A 74 12.45 -8.61 -11.58
CA LEU A 74 12.53 -8.55 -13.03
C LEU A 74 12.61 -7.10 -13.52
N MET A 75 11.67 -6.23 -13.11
CA MET A 75 11.65 -4.81 -13.47
C MET A 75 12.97 -4.09 -13.15
N VAL A 76 13.56 -4.37 -11.98
CA VAL A 76 14.88 -3.83 -11.59
C VAL A 76 15.97 -4.32 -12.54
N SER A 77 16.01 -5.62 -12.83
CA SER A 77 17.03 -6.22 -13.70
C SER A 77 16.97 -5.75 -15.15
N THR A 78 15.76 -5.53 -15.68
CA THR A 78 15.52 -5.09 -17.05
C THR A 78 15.51 -3.56 -17.16
N ARG A 79 15.51 -2.83 -16.03
CA ARG A 79 15.34 -1.38 -15.94
C ARG A 79 14.07 -0.91 -16.65
N THR A 80 12.99 -1.67 -16.52
CA THR A 80 11.68 -1.34 -17.08
C THR A 80 10.64 -1.20 -15.97
N MET A 81 9.67 -0.31 -16.15
CA MET A 81 8.45 -0.27 -15.34
C MET A 81 7.29 -0.68 -16.24
N SER A 82 6.84 -1.91 -16.10
CA SER A 82 5.84 -2.51 -16.98
C SER A 82 4.99 -3.49 -16.18
N HIS A 83 3.73 -3.65 -16.58
CA HIS A 83 2.84 -4.67 -16.03
C HIS A 83 3.04 -6.05 -16.67
N GLN A 84 3.99 -6.17 -17.60
CA GLN A 84 4.30 -7.39 -18.35
C GLN A 84 5.08 -8.42 -17.52
#